data_AF-A0A934VDK7-F1
#
_entry.id   AF-A0A934VDK7-F1
#
_cell.length_a   1.000
_cell.length_b   1.000
_cell.length_c   1.000
_cell.angle_alpha   90.00
_cell.angle_beta   90.00
_cell.angle_gamma   90.00
#
_symmetry.space_group_name_H-M   'P 1'
#
loop_
_entity.id
_entity.type
_entity.pdbx_description
1 polymer ?
#
loop_
_entity_poly.entity_id
_entity_poly.type
_entity_poly.pdbx_seq_one_letter_code
_entity_poly.pdbx_strand_id
1 'polypeptide(L)'
;METNEIRDKAVAATLEQFDFEKVERAAQAVGWNVQTRPSIDGGPPDVAEMKTIARSLLEKAWDDEGAPNCEYCHGGLRASRTDGCLSLQFVLEESYFVAALDLPASGGN
;
A
#
# COMPACT_ATOMS: atom_id res chain seq x y z
N MET A 1 8.56 20.59 15.32
CA MET A 1 7.10 20.78 15.10
C MET A 1 6.75 20.75 13.60
N GLU A 2 7.68 21.06 12.69
CA GLU A 2 7.43 21.11 11.23
C GLU A 2 7.25 19.73 10.56
N THR A 3 7.91 18.67 11.05
CA THR A 3 7.88 17.33 10.43
C THR A 3 6.49 16.70 10.38
N ASN A 4 5.68 16.90 11.42
CA ASN A 4 4.32 16.35 11.48
C ASN A 4 3.37 17.06 10.51
N GLU A 5 3.52 18.37 10.30
CA GLU A 5 2.67 19.11 9.36
C GLU A 5 2.94 18.73 7.90
N ILE A 6 4.20 18.48 7.54
CA ILE A 6 4.58 18.04 6.18
C ILE A 6 4.02 16.63 5.93
N ARG A 7 4.21 15.71 6.89
CA ARG A 7 3.64 14.36 6.84
C ARG A 7 2.13 14.42 6.61
N ASP A 8 1.41 15.14 7.47
CA ASP A 8 -0.05 15.15 7.45
C ASP A 8 -0.58 15.74 6.13
N LYS A 9 0.09 16.77 5.58
CA LYS A 9 -0.22 17.32 4.24
C LYS A 9 0.04 16.32 3.12
N ALA A 10 1.18 15.63 3.14
CA ALA A 10 1.53 14.64 2.11
C ALA A 10 0.55 13.46 2.11
N VAL A 11 0.21 12.94 3.29
CA VAL A 11 -0.79 11.88 3.46
C VAL A 11 -2.16 12.36 2.99
N ALA A 12 -2.61 13.54 3.43
CA ALA A 12 -3.91 14.08 3.03
C ALA A 12 -4.02 14.29 1.51
N ALA A 13 -3.00 14.88 0.89
CA ALA A 13 -2.96 15.10 -0.56
C ALA A 13 -2.98 13.78 -1.34
N THR A 14 -2.25 12.76 -0.87
CA THR A 14 -2.24 11.43 -1.50
C THR A 14 -3.61 10.77 -1.42
N LEU A 15 -4.27 10.85 -0.26
CA LEU A 15 -5.62 10.31 -0.06
C LEU A 15 -6.67 11.04 -0.90
N GLU A 16 -6.57 12.36 -1.02
CA GLU A 16 -7.51 13.18 -1.81
C GLU A 16 -7.43 12.87 -3.31
N GLN A 17 -6.23 12.61 -3.83
CA GLN A 17 -6.03 12.31 -5.25
C GLN A 17 -6.38 10.86 -5.63
N PHE A 18 -6.52 9.96 -4.65
CA PHE A 18 -6.80 8.56 -4.90
C PHE A 18 -8.29 8.29 -5.08
N ASP A 19 -8.67 7.72 -6.22
CA ASP A 19 -10.08 7.42 -6.56
C ASP A 19 -10.53 6.09 -5.94
N PHE A 20 -10.87 6.13 -4.65
CA PHE A 20 -11.37 4.97 -3.90
C PHE A 20 -12.67 4.41 -4.46
N GLU A 21 -13.55 5.24 -5.01
CA GLU A 21 -14.82 4.78 -5.57
C GLU A 21 -14.60 3.97 -6.85
N LYS A 22 -13.64 4.38 -7.69
CA LYS A 22 -13.23 3.59 -8.86
C LYS A 22 -12.67 2.24 -8.46
N VAL A 23 -11.90 2.18 -7.37
CA VAL A 23 -11.39 0.92 -6.82
C VAL A 23 -12.53 0.03 -6.33
N GLU A 24 -13.47 0.57 -5.55
CA GLU A 24 -14.64 -0.19 -5.07
C GLU A 24 -15.45 -0.77 -6.24
N ARG A 25 -15.75 0.04 -7.26
CA ARG A 25 -16.46 -0.40 -8.46
C ARG A 25 -15.68 -1.49 -9.22
N ALA A 26 -14.36 -1.35 -9.33
CA ALA A 26 -13.51 -2.35 -9.99
C ALA A 26 -13.49 -3.67 -9.20
N ALA A 27 -13.34 -3.60 -7.88
CA ALA A 27 -13.38 -4.76 -6.98
C ALA A 27 -14.72 -5.49 -7.07
N GLN A 28 -15.84 -4.76 -7.06
CA GLN A 28 -17.17 -5.34 -7.23
C GLN A 28 -17.34 -6.00 -8.62
N ALA A 29 -16.89 -5.33 -9.69
CA ALA A 29 -17.04 -5.83 -11.06
C ALA A 29 -16.30 -7.15 -11.32
N VAL A 30 -15.16 -7.36 -10.66
CA VAL A 30 -14.39 -8.62 -10.79
C VAL A 30 -14.77 -9.66 -9.73
N GLY A 31 -15.79 -9.38 -8.91
CA GLY A 31 -16.18 -10.27 -7.80
C GLY A 31 -15.06 -10.46 -6.78
N TRP A 32 -14.24 -9.41 -6.57
CA TRP A 32 -13.12 -9.46 -5.65
C TRP A 32 -13.62 -9.71 -4.24
N ASN A 33 -13.35 -10.92 -3.74
CA ASN A 33 -13.67 -11.30 -2.39
C ASN A 33 -12.36 -11.20 -1.59
N VAL A 34 -12.30 -10.31 -0.60
CA VAL A 34 -11.13 -10.19 0.29
C VAL A 34 -10.97 -11.40 1.23
N GLN A 35 -11.59 -12.55 0.91
CA GLN A 35 -11.52 -13.83 1.62
C GLN A 35 -10.11 -14.45 1.73
N THR A 36 -9.05 -13.77 1.26
CA THR A 36 -7.68 -13.97 1.77
C THR A 36 -7.46 -13.38 3.17
N ARG A 37 -8.48 -12.80 3.82
CA ARG A 37 -8.46 -12.35 5.23
C ARG A 37 -8.97 -13.43 6.21
N PRO A 38 -8.34 -13.60 7.39
CA PRO A 38 -8.72 -14.62 8.38
C PRO A 38 -10.03 -14.41 9.16
N SER A 39 -11.00 -13.62 8.68
CA SER A 39 -12.23 -13.35 9.43
C SER A 39 -13.46 -13.29 8.52
N ILE A 40 -14.24 -14.37 8.55
CA ILE A 40 -15.72 -14.47 8.49
C ILE A 40 -16.42 -13.32 7.71
N ASP A 41 -16.83 -13.62 6.47
CA ASP A 41 -17.93 -13.00 5.69
C ASP A 41 -17.88 -11.52 5.20
N GLY A 42 -16.70 -10.90 5.06
CA GLY A 42 -16.60 -9.44 4.87
C GLY A 42 -16.68 -8.77 3.48
N GLY A 43 -16.88 -9.47 2.36
CA GLY A 43 -16.96 -8.82 1.02
C GLY A 43 -15.72 -7.98 0.61
N PRO A 44 -15.79 -7.18 -0.48
CA PRO A 44 -14.77 -6.17 -0.76
C PRO A 44 -14.82 -5.04 0.28
N PRO A 45 -13.66 -4.47 0.71
CA PRO A 45 -13.63 -3.37 1.66
C PRO A 45 -14.36 -2.17 1.08
N ASP A 46 -15.23 -1.57 1.88
CA ASP A 46 -15.91 -0.34 1.50
C ASP A 46 -14.90 0.83 1.44
N VAL A 47 -15.32 1.93 0.83
CA VAL A 47 -14.48 3.14 0.69
C VAL A 47 -13.95 3.65 2.04
N ALA A 48 -14.71 3.52 3.13
CA ALA A 48 -14.28 4.02 4.44
C ALA A 48 -13.17 3.15 5.04
N GLU A 49 -13.29 1.83 4.90
CA GLU A 49 -12.26 0.89 5.30
C GLU A 49 -10.99 1.09 4.47
N MET A 50 -11.11 1.21 3.14
CA MET A 50 -9.96 1.45 2.26
C MET A 50 -9.22 2.74 2.63
N LYS A 51 -9.94 3.83 2.95
CA LYS A 51 -9.31 5.08 3.40
C LYS A 51 -8.56 4.92 4.72
N THR A 52 -9.10 4.14 5.65
CA THR A 52 -8.46 3.85 6.94
C THR A 52 -7.16 3.06 6.75
N ILE A 53 -7.21 2.03 5.91
CA ILE A 53 -6.03 1.22 5.56
C ILE A 53 -4.99 2.07 4.84
N ALA A 54 -5.39 2.81 3.81
CA ALA A 54 -4.51 3.67 3.03
C ALA A 54 -3.78 4.68 3.91
N ARG A 55 -4.49 5.35 4.84
CA ARG A 55 -3.88 6.27 5.80
C ARG A 55 -2.80 5.58 6.63
N SER A 56 -3.12 4.44 7.23
CA SER A 56 -2.16 3.71 8.07
C SER A 56 -0.92 3.28 7.28
N LEU A 57 -1.08 2.83 6.04
CA LEU A 57 0.04 2.45 5.17
C LEU A 57 0.91 3.65 4.77
N LEU A 58 0.31 4.79 4.44
CA LEU A 58 1.02 6.02 4.07
C LEU A 58 1.78 6.63 5.24
N GLU A 59 1.17 6.67 6.43
CA GLU A 59 1.83 7.11 7.66
C GLU A 59 3.03 6.20 7.98
N LYS A 60 2.87 4.88 7.84
CA LYS A 60 3.97 3.92 8.01
C LYS A 60 5.10 4.13 7.00
N ALA A 61 4.79 4.33 5.72
CA ALA A 61 5.78 4.61 4.68
C ALA A 61 6.55 5.92 4.93
N TRP A 62 5.88 6.92 5.51
CA TRP A 62 6.51 8.18 5.88
C TRP A 62 7.37 8.08 7.13
N ASP A 63 6.91 7.36 8.15
CA ASP A 63 7.58 7.32 9.46
C ASP A 63 8.76 6.32 9.49
N ASP A 64 8.93 5.49 8.45
CA ASP A 64 10.04 4.54 8.36
C ASP A 64 11.36 5.20 7.93
N GLU A 65 12.02 5.91 8.84
CA GLU A 65 13.31 6.58 8.57
C GLU A 65 14.44 5.61 8.17
N GLY A 66 14.32 4.31 8.47
CA GLY A 66 15.31 3.29 8.15
C GLY A 66 15.24 2.76 6.71
N ALA A 67 14.12 2.97 6.02
CA ALA A 67 13.92 2.55 4.64
C ALA A 67 13.45 3.74 3.78
N PRO A 68 14.38 4.51 3.18
CA PRO A 68 14.04 5.64 2.31
C PRO A 68 13.21 5.20 1.10
N ASN A 69 13.43 3.96 0.64
CA ASN A 69 12.64 3.26 -0.36
C ASN A 69 11.95 2.07 0.30
N CYS A 70 10.64 2.17 0.52
CA CYS A 70 9.84 1.13 1.18
C CYS A 70 8.49 0.93 0.51
N GLU A 71 7.94 -0.27 0.67
CA GLU A 71 6.60 -0.62 0.22
C GLU A 71 5.86 -1.36 1.35
N TYR A 72 4.61 -0.99 1.57
CA TYR A 72 3.72 -1.57 2.58
C TYR A 72 2.37 -1.91 1.98
N CYS A 73 1.90 -3.13 2.22
CA CYS A 73 0.70 -3.66 1.59
C CYS A 73 -0.31 -4.19 2.62
N HIS A 74 -1.58 -3.86 2.43
CA HIS A 74 -2.69 -4.46 3.19
C HIS A 74 -4.01 -4.29 2.44
N GLY A 75 -4.86 -5.34 2.42
CA GLY A 75 -6.22 -5.24 1.86
C GLY A 75 -6.27 -4.84 0.38
N GLY A 76 -5.27 -5.24 -0.43
CA GLY A 76 -5.16 -4.85 -1.84
C GLY A 76 -4.59 -3.45 -2.08
N LEU A 77 -4.35 -2.67 -1.02
CA LEU A 77 -3.69 -1.37 -1.11
C LEU A 77 -2.18 -1.53 -0.89
N ARG A 78 -1.39 -0.79 -1.68
CA ARG A 78 0.05 -0.65 -1.53
C ARG A 78 0.39 0.82 -1.38
N ALA A 79 1.04 1.18 -0.28
CA ALA A 79 1.70 2.47 -0.13
C ALA A 79 3.20 2.30 -0.32
N SER A 80 3.84 3.26 -0.96
CA SER A 80 5.30 3.31 -1.03
C SER A 80 5.83 4.71 -0.78
N ARG A 81 7.07 4.76 -0.31
CA ARG A 81 7.86 6.00 -0.31
C ARG A 81 9.09 5.78 -1.17
N THR A 82 9.36 6.68 -2.09
CA THR A 82 10.56 6.67 -2.94
C THR A 82 11.01 8.10 -3.15
N ASP A 83 12.27 8.39 -2.82
CA ASP A 83 12.87 9.72 -2.95
C ASP A 83 12.04 10.86 -2.30
N GLY A 84 11.39 10.57 -1.17
CA GLY A 84 10.54 11.51 -0.44
C GLY A 84 9.13 11.71 -1.02
N CYS A 85 8.77 11.00 -2.08
CA CYS A 85 7.43 10.98 -2.64
C CYS A 85 6.63 9.79 -2.08
N LEU A 86 5.42 10.05 -1.60
CA LEU A 86 4.45 9.01 -1.28
C LEU A 86 3.68 8.61 -2.54
N SER A 87 3.39 7.33 -2.66
CA SER A 87 2.45 6.82 -3.66
C SER A 87 1.47 5.83 -3.03
N LEU A 88 0.26 5.78 -3.58
CA LEU A 88 -0.77 4.84 -3.19
C LEU A 88 -1.29 4.15 -4.44
N GLN A 89 -1.42 2.83 -4.39
CA GLN A 89 -1.86 1.99 -5.48
C GLN A 89 -2.84 0.94 -4.96
N PHE A 90 -3.79 0.55 -5.81
CA PHE A 90 -4.60 -0.64 -5.60
C PHE A 90 -4.10 -1.75 -6.52
N VAL A 91 -3.78 -2.89 -5.94
CA VAL A 91 -3.19 -4.04 -6.60
C VAL A 91 -4.22 -5.18 -6.59
N LEU A 92 -4.71 -5.49 -7.79
CA LEU A 92 -5.62 -6.61 -8.05
C LEU A 92 -4.87 -7.94 -8.27
N GLU A 93 -3.55 -7.95 -8.22
CA GLU A 93 -2.75 -9.17 -8.48
C GLU A 93 -2.10 -9.68 -7.19
N GLU A 94 -1.89 -10.99 -7.14
CA GLU A 94 -1.07 -11.62 -6.13
C GLU A 94 0.38 -11.22 -6.34
N SER A 95 0.95 -10.42 -5.43
CA SER A 95 2.34 -9.96 -5.54
C SER A 95 3.25 -10.91 -4.79
N TYR A 96 4.21 -11.51 -5.50
CA TYR A 96 5.28 -12.32 -4.91
C TYR A 96 6.58 -11.52 -4.87
N PHE A 97 7.11 -11.29 -3.67
CA PHE A 97 8.39 -10.64 -3.47
C PHE A 97 9.45 -11.70 -3.16
N VAL A 98 10.42 -11.85 -4.05
CA VAL A 98 11.64 -12.60 -3.76
C VAL A 98 12.68 -11.57 -3.34
N ALA A 99 13.14 -11.64 -2.09
CA ALA A 99 14.33 -10.89 -1.70
C ALA A 99 15.45 -11.28 -2.67
N ALA A 100 16.13 -10.29 -3.26
CA ALA A 100 17.38 -10.54 -3.93
C ALA A 100 18.38 -11.00 -2.87
N LEU A 101 18.37 -12.29 -2.56
CA LEU A 101 19.47 -12.92 -1.88
C LEU A 101 20.66 -12.67 -2.80
N ASP A 102 21.68 -12.00 -2.28
CA ASP A 102 23.00 -11.97 -2.90
C ASP A 102 23.40 -13.43 -3.14
N LEU A 103 23.07 -13.94 -4.33
CA LEU A 103 23.63 -15.18 -4.83
C LEU A 103 25.14 -14.91 -4.81
N PRO A 104 25.93 -15.61 -3.99
CA PRO A 104 27.36 -15.54 -4.16
C PRO A 104 27.58 -15.90 -5.62
N ALA A 105 28.17 -14.98 -6.38
CA ALA A 105 28.50 -15.21 -7.77
C ALA A 105 29.10 -16.60 -7.83
N SER A 106 28.40 -17.55 -8.47
CA SER A 106 28.86 -18.91 -8.62
C SER A 106 30.10 -18.79 -9.49
N GLY A 107 31.23 -18.64 -8.80
CA GLY A 107 32.57 -18.53 -9.36
C GLY A 107 32.76 -19.73 -10.26
N GLY A 108 32.89 -19.44 -11.54
CA GLY A 108 33.19 -20.43 -12.55
C GLY A 108 34.53 -21.10 -12.29
N ASN A 109 34.55 -22.36 -12.73
CA ASN A 109 35.62 -23.36 -12.82
C ASN A 109 35.97 -24.13 -11.55
#